data_AF-A0A436WZV8-F1
#
_entry.id   AF-A0A436WZV8-F1
#
_cell.length_a   1.000
_cell.length_b   1.000
_cell.length_c   1.000
_cell.angle_alpha   90.00
_cell.angle_beta   90.00
_cell.angle_gamma   90.00
#
_symmetry.space_group_name_H-M   'P 1'
#
loop_
_entity.id
_entity.type
_entity.pdbx_description
1 polymer ?
#
loop_
_entity_poly.entity_id
_entity_poly.type
_entity_poly.pdbx_seq_one_letter_code
_entity_poly.pdbx_strand_id
1 'polypeptide(L)'
;MTVEIHVQDVAVFANGSKVATVTKPGTMRVPSKAGPVDRAFSVGDVVLVDGRGIVVVAPLSFAGATEIARAVIENHPGAVTDSHSLRALATAVIGFAAQVVAPEPVAVAIESAESPAA
;
A
#
# COMPACT_ATOMS: atom_id res chain seq x y z
N MET A 1 -17.17 1.84 17.94
CA MET A 1 -17.36 2.78 16.82
C MET A 1 -16.52 2.26 15.67
N THR A 2 -17.15 1.80 14.59
CA THR A 2 -16.48 1.27 13.40
C THR A 2 -16.11 2.43 12.48
N VAL A 3 -14.84 2.51 12.07
CA VAL A 3 -14.37 3.50 11.10
C VAL A 3 -14.44 2.86 9.72
N GLU A 4 -15.18 3.47 8.80
CA GLU A 4 -15.24 3.03 7.41
C GLU A 4 -14.14 3.73 6.61
N ILE A 5 -13.30 2.95 5.93
CA ILE A 5 -12.24 3.46 5.06
C ILE A 5 -12.60 3.05 3.64
N HIS A 6 -12.86 4.04 2.79
CA HIS A 6 -13.11 3.78 1.38
C HIS A 6 -11.77 3.59 0.66
N VAL A 7 -11.64 2.45 -0.02
CA VAL A 7 -10.39 2.02 -0.65
C VAL A 7 -10.63 1.43 -2.03
N GLN A 8 -9.58 1.45 -2.85
CA GLN A 8 -9.48 0.73 -4.10
C GLN A 8 -8.36 -0.31 -3.96
N ASP A 9 -8.68 -1.57 -4.24
CA ASP A 9 -7.71 -2.66 -4.13
C ASP A 9 -6.59 -2.49 -5.16
N VAL A 10 -5.35 -2.62 -4.69
CA VAL A 10 -4.12 -2.52 -5.50
C VAL A 10 -3.59 -3.90 -5.82
N ALA A 11 -3.51 -4.76 -4.80
CA ALA A 11 -3.01 -6.12 -4.92
C ALA A 11 -3.72 -7.02 -3.92
N VAL A 12 -4.06 -8.23 -4.34
CA VAL A 12 -4.66 -9.27 -3.50
C VAL A 12 -3.70 -10.45 -3.44
N PHE A 13 -3.43 -10.95 -2.23
CA PHE A 13 -2.48 -12.03 -1.99
C PHE A 13 -3.19 -13.36 -1.74
N ALA A 14 -2.47 -14.46 -1.92
CA ALA A 14 -2.99 -15.82 -1.75
C ALA A 14 -3.54 -16.10 -0.33
N ASN A 15 -3.08 -15.37 0.69
CA ASN A 15 -3.58 -15.48 2.06
C ASN A 15 -4.87 -14.66 2.30
N GLY A 16 -5.46 -14.10 1.24
CA GLY A 16 -6.66 -13.26 1.29
C GLY A 16 -6.42 -11.82 1.73
N SER A 17 -5.19 -11.46 2.14
CA SER A 17 -4.87 -10.07 2.45
C SER A 17 -4.81 -9.24 1.17
N LYS A 18 -4.98 -7.93 1.30
CA LYS A 18 -4.90 -6.99 0.18
C LYS A 18 -4.27 -5.67 0.57
N VAL A 19 -3.41 -5.16 -0.29
CA VAL A 19 -3.00 -3.76 -0.26
C VAL A 19 -4.05 -2.97 -1.04
N ALA A 20 -4.47 -1.84 -0.49
CA ALA A 20 -5.41 -0.94 -1.13
C ALA A 20 -4.99 0.51 -0.96
N THR A 21 -5.48 1.37 -1.84
CA THR A 21 -5.27 2.83 -1.79
C THR A 21 -6.55 3.51 -1.31
N VAL A 22 -6.43 4.44 -0.38
CA VAL A 22 -7.55 5.23 0.14
C VAL A 22 -8.13 6.13 -0.95
N THR A 23 -9.44 6.10 -1.12
CA THR A 23 -10.18 6.88 -2.13
C THR A 23 -10.99 8.03 -1.53
N LYS A 24 -11.19 8.06 -0.21
CA LYS A 24 -11.81 9.20 0.50
C LYS A 24 -11.04 9.53 1.79
N PRO A 25 -10.82 10.82 2.09
CA PRO A 25 -10.16 11.22 3.32
C PRO A 25 -11.06 10.94 4.54
N GLY A 26 -10.44 10.83 5.71
CA GLY A 26 -11.15 10.56 6.96
C GLY A 26 -10.25 10.60 8.19
N THR A 27 -10.79 10.16 9.32
CA THR A 27 -10.06 10.09 10.58
C THR A 27 -10.30 8.74 11.25
N MET A 28 -9.27 8.22 11.92
CA MET A 28 -9.32 6.95 12.64
C MET A 28 -8.64 7.07 14.00
N ARG A 29 -9.22 6.44 15.02
CA ARG A 29 -8.56 6.26 16.31
C ARG A 29 -7.52 5.15 16.22
N VAL A 30 -6.26 5.49 16.47
CA VAL A 30 -5.17 4.53 16.55
C VAL A 30 -4.64 4.45 17.99
N PRO A 31 -4.28 3.25 18.47
CA PRO A 31 -3.63 3.10 19.76
C PRO A 31 -2.24 3.77 19.73
N SER A 32 -1.93 4.53 20.78
CA SER A 32 -0.59 5.09 21.00
C SER A 32 -0.15 4.89 22.45
N LYS A 33 1.15 5.05 22.72
CA LYS A 33 1.70 4.94 24.09
C LYS A 33 1.10 5.97 25.06
N ALA A 34 0.62 7.11 24.56
CA ALA A 34 0.00 8.17 25.36
C ALA A 34 -1.53 8.07 25.44
N GLY A 35 -2.12 7.00 24.88
CA GLY A 35 -3.56 6.82 24.74
C GLY A 35 -4.03 6.84 23.28
N PRO A 36 -5.30 6.53 22.99
CA PRO A 36 -5.82 6.57 21.63
C PRO A 36 -5.73 7.98 21.05
N VAL A 37 -5.18 8.12 19.84
CA VAL A 37 -5.10 9.40 19.12
C VAL A 37 -5.90 9.34 17.84
N ASP A 38 -6.55 10.45 17.51
CA ASP A 38 -7.22 10.61 16.22
C ASP A 38 -6.16 10.90 15.16
N ARG A 39 -6.01 10.00 14.18
CA ARG A 39 -5.12 10.15 13.04
C ARG A 39 -5.95 10.39 11.79
N ALA A 40 -5.68 11.50 11.11
CA ALA A 40 -6.24 11.78 9.80
C ALA A 40 -5.55 10.93 8.73
N PHE A 41 -6.30 10.56 7.70
CA PHE A 41 -5.79 9.90 6.50
C PHE A 41 -6.38 10.57 5.24
N SER A 42 -5.64 10.52 4.15
CA SER A 42 -5.92 11.23 2.91
C SER A 42 -6.07 10.28 1.73
N VAL A 43 -6.66 10.77 0.64
CA VAL A 43 -6.69 10.05 -0.64
C VAL A 43 -5.25 9.79 -1.09
N GLY A 44 -4.98 8.57 -1.56
CA GLY A 44 -3.64 8.14 -1.97
C GLY A 44 -2.84 7.44 -0.86
N ASP A 45 -3.24 7.57 0.41
CA ASP A 45 -2.65 6.77 1.49
C ASP A 45 -2.88 5.28 1.23
N VAL A 46 -1.93 4.44 1.64
CA VAL A 46 -1.99 2.99 1.41
C VAL A 46 -2.33 2.25 2.69
N VAL A 47 -3.05 1.14 2.57
CA VAL A 47 -3.55 0.36 3.70
C VAL A 47 -3.40 -1.13 3.42
N LEU A 48 -3.14 -1.92 4.46
CA LEU A 48 -3.17 -3.39 4.38
C LEU A 48 -4.39 -3.91 5.15
N VAL A 49 -5.19 -4.72 4.48
CA VAL A 49 -6.39 -5.35 5.04
C VAL A 49 -6.23 -6.87 4.93
N ASP A 50 -6.57 -7.62 5.96
CA ASP A 50 -6.57 -9.09 5.91
C ASP A 50 -7.82 -9.65 5.19
N GLY A 51 -7.86 -10.96 4.97
CA GLY A 51 -9.00 -11.63 4.31
C GLY A 51 -10.32 -11.57 5.08
N ARG A 52 -10.32 -11.06 6.33
CA ARG A 52 -11.53 -10.84 7.15
C ARG A 52 -12.00 -9.39 7.09
N GLY A 53 -11.34 -8.52 6.33
CA GLY A 53 -11.63 -7.10 6.29
C GLY A 53 -11.03 -6.30 7.45
N ILE A 54 -10.11 -6.88 8.22
CA ILE A 54 -9.47 -6.18 9.35
C ILE A 54 -8.26 -5.41 8.86
N VAL A 55 -8.18 -4.13 9.26
CA VAL A 55 -7.02 -3.28 8.99
C VAL A 55 -5.81 -3.80 9.78
N VAL A 56 -4.81 -4.31 9.07
CA VAL A 56 -3.55 -4.80 9.64
C VAL A 56 -2.51 -3.69 9.73
N VAL A 57 -2.46 -2.84 8.71
CA VAL A 57 -1.64 -1.62 8.69
C VAL A 57 -2.60 -0.47 8.43
N ALA A 58 -2.68 0.47 9.38
CA ALA A 58 -3.48 1.70 9.24
C ALA A 58 -3.05 2.51 8.01
N PRO A 59 -3.92 3.36 7.43
CA PRO A 59 -3.56 4.21 6.31
C PRO A 59 -2.23 4.93 6.54
N LEU A 60 -1.32 4.71 5.61
CA LEU A 60 0.06 5.15 5.64
C LEU A 60 0.29 6.11 4.47
N SER A 61 0.71 7.33 4.80
CA SER A 61 1.08 8.31 3.79
C SER A 61 2.49 8.04 3.24
N PHE A 62 2.77 8.59 2.06
CA PHE A 62 4.09 8.45 1.44
C PHE A 62 5.21 9.02 2.34
N ALA A 63 4.95 10.16 3.00
CA ALA A 63 5.87 10.74 3.96
C ALA A 63 6.11 9.79 5.16
N GLY A 64 5.06 9.20 5.73
CA GLY A 64 5.19 8.23 6.81
C GLY A 64 5.96 6.98 6.40
N ALA A 65 5.72 6.48 5.18
CA ALA A 65 6.47 5.36 4.61
C ALA A 65 7.96 5.69 4.42
N THR A 66 8.26 6.91 3.97
CA THR A 66 9.64 7.40 3.79
C THR A 66 10.41 7.44 5.11
N GLU A 67 9.77 7.86 6.20
CA GLU A 67 10.40 7.85 7.53
C GLU A 67 10.68 6.42 8.03
N ILE A 68 9.76 5.47 7.77
CA ILE A 68 10.01 4.05 8.08
C ILE A 68 11.17 3.52 7.26
N ALA A 69 11.20 3.79 5.96
CA ALA A 69 12.29 3.37 5.07
C ALA A 69 13.63 3.95 5.51
N ARG A 70 13.67 5.24 5.88
CA ARG A 70 14.87 5.88 6.45
C ARG A 70 15.33 5.17 7.72
N ALA A 71 14.43 4.93 8.67
CA ALA A 71 14.78 4.26 9.92
C ALA A 71 15.33 2.83 9.69
N VAL A 72 14.82 2.12 8.67
CA VAL A 72 15.36 0.81 8.26
C VAL A 72 16.76 0.95 7.66
N ILE A 73 16.98 1.92 6.77
CA ILE A 73 18.30 2.18 6.15
C ILE A 73 19.34 2.58 7.21
N GLU A 74 18.94 3.39 8.18
CA GLU A 74 19.77 3.83 9.31
C GLU A 74 19.96 2.75 10.38
N ASN A 75 19.45 1.53 10.14
CA ASN A 75 19.55 0.37 11.02
C ASN A 75 18.99 0.62 12.44
N HIS A 76 17.89 1.38 12.54
CA HIS A 76 17.21 1.59 13.81
C HIS A 76 16.69 0.23 14.33
N PRO A 77 17.09 -0.24 15.53
CA PRO A 77 16.81 -1.60 15.99
C PRO A 77 15.32 -1.97 15.99
N GLY A 78 14.48 -1.00 16.35
CA GLY A 78 13.03 -1.16 16.37
C GLY A 78 12.37 -1.12 14.99
N ALA A 79 13.03 -0.62 13.94
CA ALA A 79 12.44 -0.59 12.59
C ALA A 79 12.77 -1.87 11.81
N VAL A 80 13.96 -2.43 12.02
CA VAL A 80 14.45 -3.63 11.30
C VAL A 80 13.92 -4.96 11.87
N THR A 81 13.53 -4.99 13.16
CA THR A 81 13.04 -6.21 13.82
C THR A 81 11.53 -6.22 14.09
N ASP A 82 10.89 -5.05 14.07
CA ASP A 82 9.46 -4.95 14.33
C ASP A 82 8.66 -5.44 13.12
N SER A 83 7.92 -6.54 13.32
CA SER A 83 7.06 -7.13 12.29
C SER A 83 6.03 -6.12 11.75
N HIS A 84 5.56 -5.18 12.57
CA HIS A 84 4.61 -4.17 12.11
C HIS A 84 5.29 -3.17 11.16
N SER A 85 6.49 -2.70 11.49
CA SER A 85 7.30 -1.82 10.64
C SER A 85 7.63 -2.47 9.28
N LEU A 86 8.00 -3.75 9.28
CA LEU A 86 8.26 -4.50 8.04
C LEU A 86 7.01 -4.64 7.16
N ARG A 87 5.84 -4.93 7.76
CA ARG A 87 4.57 -4.99 7.02
C ARG A 87 4.15 -3.64 6.47
N ALA A 88 4.35 -2.57 7.26
CA ALA A 88 4.06 -1.21 6.82
C ALA A 88 4.93 -0.82 5.62
N LEU A 89 6.22 -1.15 5.66
CA LEU A 89 7.13 -0.93 4.53
C LEU A 89 6.73 -1.74 3.29
N ALA A 90 6.43 -3.03 3.43
CA ALA A 90 5.97 -3.86 2.32
C ALA A 90 4.67 -3.34 1.69
N THR A 91 3.73 -2.88 2.53
CA THR A 91 2.48 -2.23 2.10
C THR A 91 2.77 -0.96 1.32
N ALA A 92 3.70 -0.13 1.79
CA ALA A 92 4.12 1.08 1.09
C ALA A 92 4.72 0.79 -0.28
N VAL A 93 5.65 -0.16 -0.37
CA VAL A 93 6.29 -0.53 -1.65
C VAL A 93 5.25 -0.96 -2.67
N ILE A 94 4.36 -1.86 -2.31
CA ILE A 94 3.34 -2.40 -3.23
C ILE A 94 2.31 -1.33 -3.59
N GLY A 95 1.82 -0.60 -2.58
CA GLY A 95 0.78 0.40 -2.76
C GLY A 95 1.23 1.58 -3.60
N PHE A 96 2.39 2.17 -3.29
CA PHE A 96 2.88 3.33 -4.02
C PHE A 96 3.49 2.98 -5.38
N ALA A 97 4.09 1.80 -5.55
CA ALA A 97 4.55 1.36 -6.87
C ALA A 97 3.39 1.28 -7.86
N ALA A 98 2.23 0.75 -7.45
CA ALA A 98 1.05 0.69 -8.31
C ALA A 98 0.42 2.05 -8.62
N GLN A 99 0.67 3.07 -7.79
CA GLN A 99 0.25 4.45 -8.08
C GLN A 99 1.17 5.16 -9.08
N VAL A 100 2.46 4.79 -9.12
CA VAL A 100 3.48 5.41 -9.98
C VAL A 100 3.59 4.70 -11.35
N VAL A 101 3.32 3.39 -11.40
CA VAL A 101 3.32 2.64 -12.67
C VAL A 101 2.05 2.99 -13.46
N ALA A 102 2.20 3.98 -14.35
CA ALA A 102 1.33 4.17 -15.50
C ALA A 102 1.16 2.84 -16.26
N PRO A 103 0.00 2.57 -16.90
CA PRO A 103 -0.27 1.28 -17.53
C PRO A 103 0.85 0.90 -18.49
N GLU A 104 1.34 -0.35 -18.39
CA GLU A 104 2.33 -0.87 -19.32
C GLU A 104 1.84 -0.63 -20.76
N PRO A 105 2.67 -0.09 -21.67
CA PRO A 105 2.30 0.01 -23.07
C PRO A 105 2.05 -1.41 -23.57
N VAL A 106 0.80 -1.71 -23.92
CA VAL A 106 0.43 -2.95 -24.58
C VAL A 106 1.34 -3.07 -25.80
N ALA A 107 2.21 -4.08 -25.79
CA ALA A 107 3.02 -4.40 -26.95
C ALA A 107 2.04 -4.74 -28.09
N VAL A 108 1.93 -3.84 -29.06
CA VAL A 108 1.23 -4.12 -30.31
C VAL A 108 2.02 -5.24 -30.96
N ALA A 109 1.47 -6.46 -30.94
CA ALA A 109 1.95 -7.55 -31.75
C ALA A 109 1.83 -7.08 -33.21
N ILE A 110 2.97 -6.75 -33.81
CA ILE A 110 3.07 -6.63 -35.26
C ILE A 110 2.81 -8.02 -35.84
N GLU A 111 1.61 -8.20 -36.35
CA GLU A 111 1.21 -9.38 -37.12
C GLU A 111 2.17 -9.51 -38.31
N SER A 112 2.82 -10.67 -38.41
CA SER A 112 3.75 -11.01 -39.49
C SER A 112 3.10 -10.76 -40.84
N ALA A 113 3.63 -9.81 -41.61
CA ALA A 113 3.28 -9.68 -43.01
C ALA A 113 3.83 -10.89 -43.77
N GLU A 114 2.92 -11.81 -44.09
CA GLU A 114 3.11 -12.87 -45.07
C GLU A 114 3.57 -12.24 -46.40
N SER A 115 4.76 -12.63 -46.85
CA SER A 115 5.35 -12.17 -48.11
C SER A 115 4.73 -12.97 -49.27
N PRO A 116 4.13 -12.33 -50.29
CA PRO A 116 3.59 -13.04 -51.43
C PRO A 116 4.70 -13.51 -52.36
N ALA A 117 4.56 -14.75 -52.81
CA ALA A 117 5.46 -15.47 -53.71
C ALA A 117 5.72 -14.74 -55.04
N ALA A 118 6.93 -14.91 -55.56
CA ALA A 118 7.30 -14.69 -56.96
C ALA A 118 8.03 -15.94 -57.48
#